data_AF-U2DF57-F1
#
_entry.id   AF-U2DF57-F1
#
_cell.length_a   1.000
_cell.length_b   1.000
_cell.length_c   1.000
_cell.angle_alpha   90.00
_cell.angle_beta   90.00
_cell.angle_gamma   90.00
#
_symmetry.space_group_name_H-M   'P 1'
#
loop_
_entity.id
_entity.type
_entity.pdbx_description
1 polymer ?
#
loop_
_entity_poly.entity_id
_entity_poly.type
_entity_poly.pdbx_seq_one_letter_code
_entity_poly.pdbx_strand_id
1 'polypeptide(L)'
;MKKNAVNLSRNNLYNGVSLSGHNLYLDKYGSTVYYNIFDKNGYIVSKQIEPKFRLFYFRYSIIFIIMILLGDYFKSLQNTFLVGVGTLALVELYFRLFFIKKLEVIKEFKRERKTSNLKTIISSKEREKTVMKACAYILLSVLIVLNAIQQNFNTLFLILSVLGAMYSFYMAIVNIIAFSKMKKV
;
A
#
# COMPACT_ATOMS: atom_id res chain seq x y z
N MET A 1 -22.23 -30.11 18.72
CA MET A 1 -22.63 -28.71 18.50
C MET A 1 -21.48 -27.69 18.39
N LYS A 2 -20.31 -27.87 19.06
CA LYS A 2 -19.19 -26.91 19.04
C LYS A 2 -18.47 -26.72 17.69
N LYS A 3 -18.48 -27.72 16.79
CA LYS A 3 -17.86 -27.64 15.45
C LYS A 3 -18.60 -26.68 14.50
N ASN A 4 -19.92 -26.53 14.65
CA ASN A 4 -20.70 -25.67 13.77
C ASN A 4 -20.54 -24.19 14.10
N ALA A 5 -20.41 -23.82 15.38
CA ALA A 5 -20.16 -22.43 15.78
C ALA A 5 -18.77 -21.93 15.35
N VAL A 6 -17.75 -22.79 15.35
CA VAL A 6 -16.41 -22.46 14.86
C VAL A 6 -16.40 -22.26 13.35
N ASN A 7 -17.15 -23.08 12.60
CA ASN A 7 -17.27 -22.93 11.15
C ASN A 7 -18.13 -21.71 10.75
N LEU A 8 -19.16 -21.38 11.53
CA LEU A 8 -20.01 -20.19 11.32
C LEU A 8 -19.24 -18.89 11.63
N SER A 9 -18.41 -18.88 12.67
CA SER A 9 -17.50 -17.77 12.97
C SER A 9 -16.40 -17.61 11.90
N ARG A 10 -15.84 -18.72 11.39
CA ARG A 10 -14.86 -18.69 10.29
C ARG A 10 -15.47 -18.17 8.98
N ASN A 11 -16.69 -18.56 8.62
CA ASN A 11 -17.33 -18.09 7.39
C ASN A 11 -17.58 -16.58 7.38
N ASN A 12 -17.88 -15.97 8.54
CA ASN A 12 -18.01 -14.52 8.66
C ASN A 12 -16.68 -13.75 8.61
N LEU A 13 -15.53 -14.43 8.73
CA LEU A 13 -14.22 -13.83 8.49
C LEU A 13 -13.87 -13.74 6.99
N TYR A 14 -14.61 -14.36 6.06
CA TYR A 14 -14.27 -14.36 4.63
C TYR A 14 -14.79 -13.16 3.83
N ASN A 15 -15.47 -12.20 4.47
CA ASN A 15 -15.99 -10.99 3.82
C ASN A 15 -15.08 -9.75 3.97
N GLY A 16 -13.81 -9.95 4.36
CA GLY A 16 -12.84 -8.86 4.49
C GLY A 16 -12.01 -8.73 3.21
N VAL A 17 -12.05 -7.55 2.60
CA VAL A 17 -11.17 -7.10 1.51
C VAL A 17 -9.78 -7.69 1.65
N SER A 18 -9.44 -8.67 0.82
CA SER A 18 -8.10 -9.23 0.80
C SER A 18 -7.10 -8.14 0.42
N LEU A 19 -6.09 -7.92 1.26
CA LEU A 19 -4.93 -7.11 0.92
C LEU A 19 -4.33 -7.60 -0.40
N SER A 20 -4.34 -6.74 -1.41
CA SER A 20 -3.80 -7.04 -2.74
C SER A 20 -2.63 -6.12 -3.02
N GLY A 21 -1.50 -6.71 -3.40
CA GLY A 21 -0.27 -5.98 -3.73
C GLY A 21 0.74 -6.92 -4.40
N HIS A 22 1.76 -6.34 -5.04
CA HIS A 22 2.70 -7.07 -5.90
C HIS A 22 3.42 -8.25 -5.20
N ASN A 23 3.59 -8.19 -3.88
CA ASN A 23 4.25 -9.20 -3.05
C ASN A 23 3.31 -9.84 -2.02
N LEU A 24 2.00 -9.66 -2.18
CA LEU A 24 0.97 -10.22 -1.30
C LEU A 24 0.19 -11.29 -2.05
N TYR A 25 0.09 -12.45 -1.44
CA TYR A 25 -0.54 -13.63 -1.98
C TYR A 25 -1.64 -14.11 -1.03
N LEU A 26 -2.55 -14.93 -1.55
CA LEU A 26 -3.54 -15.62 -0.73
C LEU A 26 -3.14 -17.08 -0.62
N ASP A 27 -3.05 -17.57 0.61
CA ASP A 27 -2.88 -18.99 0.88
C ASP A 27 -4.16 -19.79 0.53
N LYS A 28 -4.05 -21.12 0.45
CA LYS A 28 -5.17 -22.06 0.21
C LYS A 28 -6.33 -21.86 1.20
N TYR A 29 -6.05 -21.33 2.39
CA TYR A 29 -7.02 -21.04 3.43
C TYR A 29 -7.57 -19.61 3.42
N GLY A 30 -7.13 -18.77 2.47
CA GLY A 30 -7.55 -17.37 2.31
C GLY A 30 -6.78 -16.35 3.17
N SER A 31 -5.75 -16.77 3.90
CA SER A 31 -4.87 -15.87 4.65
C SER A 31 -3.95 -15.08 3.72
N THR A 32 -3.71 -13.80 4.05
CA THR A 32 -2.73 -12.97 3.33
C THR A 32 -1.31 -13.39 3.68
N VAL A 33 -0.53 -13.73 2.67
CA VAL A 33 0.89 -14.11 2.78
C VAL A 33 1.74 -13.06 2.09
N TYR A 34 2.64 -12.44 2.85
CA TYR A 34 3.66 -11.55 2.32
C TYR A 34 4.88 -12.37 1.89
N TYR A 35 5.20 -12.36 0.60
CA TYR A 35 6.41 -13.01 0.10
C TYR A 35 7.57 -12.02 0.16
N ASN A 36 8.66 -12.43 0.81
CA ASN A 36 9.89 -11.68 0.80
C ASN A 36 10.85 -12.25 -0.27
N ILE A 37 11.29 -11.38 -1.17
CA ILE A 37 12.15 -11.75 -2.31
C ILE A 37 13.56 -12.13 -1.85
N PHE A 38 14.02 -11.57 -0.73
CA PHE A 38 15.39 -11.76 -0.24
C PHE A 38 15.62 -13.14 0.37
N ASP A 39 14.69 -13.64 1.16
CA ASP A 39 14.78 -14.93 1.84
C ASP A 39 13.93 -16.02 1.17
N LYS A 40 13.13 -15.65 0.15
CA LYS A 40 12.18 -16.53 -0.56
C LYS A 40 11.12 -17.17 0.35
N ASN A 41 10.88 -16.59 1.52
CA ASN A 41 9.88 -17.08 2.47
C ASN A 41 8.56 -16.32 2.35
N GLY A 42 7.46 -16.99 2.69
CA GLY A 42 6.16 -16.38 2.91
C GLY A 42 5.95 -16.05 4.38
N TYR A 43 5.35 -14.91 4.68
CA TYR A 43 5.02 -14.46 6.03
C TYR A 43 3.51 -14.29 6.16
N ILE A 44 2.88 -15.03 7.07
CA ILE A 44 1.42 -14.97 7.27
C ILE A 44 1.07 -13.70 8.02
N VAL A 45 0.28 -12.84 7.39
CA VAL A 45 -0.23 -11.61 8.00
C VAL A 45 -1.60 -11.91 8.60
N SER A 46 -1.67 -12.00 9.93
CA SER A 46 -2.95 -12.15 10.62
C SER A 46 -3.73 -10.82 10.61
N LYS A 47 -5.06 -10.90 10.67
CA LYS A 47 -5.95 -9.72 10.62
C LYS A 47 -5.69 -8.69 11.72
N GLN A 48 -5.21 -9.14 12.89
CA GLN A 48 -4.91 -8.26 14.01
C GLN A 48 -3.72 -7.35 13.73
N ILE A 49 -2.70 -7.86 13.03
CA ILE A 49 -1.50 -7.07 12.70
C ILE A 49 -1.64 -6.36 11.35
N GLU A 50 -2.62 -6.73 10.55
CA GLU A 50 -2.88 -6.22 9.20
C GLU A 50 -2.76 -4.68 9.07
N PRO A 51 -3.35 -3.86 9.99
CA PRO A 51 -3.24 -2.41 9.88
C PRO A 51 -1.79 -1.92 10.04
N LYS A 52 -1.05 -2.50 11.00
CA LYS A 52 0.38 -2.19 11.22
C LYS A 52 1.21 -2.68 10.05
N PHE A 53 0.94 -3.88 9.54
CA PHE A 53 1.61 -4.45 8.38
C PHE A 53 1.44 -3.56 7.16
N ARG A 54 0.23 -3.03 6.92
CA ARG A 54 -0.08 -2.16 5.78
C ARG A 54 0.80 -0.90 5.77
N LEU A 55 1.05 -0.29 6.93
CA LEU A 55 1.96 0.86 7.05
C LEU A 55 3.38 0.48 6.64
N PHE A 56 3.90 -0.63 7.14
CA PHE A 56 5.24 -1.10 6.77
C PHE A 56 5.33 -1.57 5.31
N TYR A 57 4.26 -2.13 4.75
CA TYR A 57 4.19 -2.54 3.36
C TYR A 57 4.30 -1.32 2.41
N PHE A 58 3.60 -0.23 2.73
CA PHE A 58 3.62 1.02 1.96
C PHE A 58 4.66 2.05 2.44
N ARG A 59 5.63 1.64 3.28
CA ARG A 59 6.62 2.53 3.91
C ARG A 59 7.34 3.46 2.93
N TYR A 60 7.77 2.95 1.78
CA TYR A 60 8.46 3.74 0.76
C TYR A 60 7.57 4.84 0.19
N SER A 61 6.30 4.52 -0.10
CA SER A 61 5.32 5.49 -0.59
C SER A 61 4.98 6.54 0.48
N ILE A 62 4.84 6.13 1.74
CA ILE A 62 4.54 7.04 2.85
C ILE A 62 5.71 8.02 3.05
N ILE A 63 6.94 7.53 3.10
CA ILE A 63 8.14 8.35 3.27
C ILE A 63 8.30 9.33 2.09
N PHE A 64 8.06 8.86 0.87
CA PHE A 64 8.07 9.70 -0.33
C PHE A 64 7.04 10.84 -0.25
N ILE A 65 5.80 10.53 0.13
CA ILE A 65 4.74 11.54 0.29
C ILE A 65 5.12 12.57 1.36
N ILE A 66 5.65 12.11 2.50
CA ILE A 66 6.11 13.00 3.58
C ILE A 66 7.26 13.89 3.11
N MET A 67 8.21 13.37 2.33
CA MET A 67 9.29 14.19 1.77
C MET A 67 8.78 15.27 0.81
N ILE A 68 7.76 14.96 0.00
CA ILE A 68 7.14 15.96 -0.88
C ILE A 68 6.37 16.99 -0.05
N LEU A 69 5.67 16.58 1.00
CA LEU A 69 4.90 17.51 1.84
C LEU A 69 5.78 18.40 2.71
N LEU A 70 6.94 17.91 3.16
CA LEU A 70 7.86 18.62 4.05
C LEU A 70 9.13 19.12 3.35
N GLY A 71 9.11 19.19 2.01
CA GLY A 71 10.30 19.47 1.20
C GLY A 71 11.01 20.77 1.58
N ASP A 72 10.25 21.82 1.89
CA ASP A 72 10.75 23.15 2.26
C ASP A 72 10.95 23.34 3.79
N TYR A 73 10.48 22.38 4.61
CA TYR A 73 10.59 22.50 6.06
C TYR A 73 12.04 22.51 6.54
N PHE A 74 12.92 21.81 5.82
CA PHE A 74 14.35 21.87 6.06
C PHE A 74 14.95 22.87 5.07
N LYS A 75 15.37 24.04 5.57
CA LYS A 75 15.97 25.15 4.79
C LYS A 75 17.15 24.75 3.89
N SER A 76 17.71 23.54 4.07
CA SER A 76 18.79 23.00 3.26
C SER A 76 18.37 21.67 2.62
N LEU A 77 18.52 21.58 1.30
CA LEU A 77 18.25 20.38 0.50
C LEU A 77 19.03 19.17 1.00
N GLN A 78 20.28 19.37 1.43
CA GLN A 78 21.12 18.32 1.99
C GLN A 78 20.51 17.74 3.27
N ASN A 79 19.94 18.58 4.12
CA ASN A 79 19.34 18.15 5.37
C ASN A 79 18.03 17.40 5.11
N THR A 80 17.18 17.86 4.20
CA THR A 80 15.95 17.15 3.82
C THR A 80 16.29 15.75 3.30
N PHE A 81 17.28 15.65 2.41
CA PHE A 81 17.69 14.39 1.83
C PHE A 81 18.29 13.45 2.88
N LEU A 82 19.14 13.97 3.77
CA LEU A 82 19.76 13.19 4.83
C LEU A 82 18.70 12.64 5.81
N VAL A 83 17.71 13.46 6.18
CA VAL A 83 16.58 13.02 7.02
C VAL A 83 15.72 12.00 6.27
N GLY A 84 15.47 12.19 4.98
CA GLY A 84 14.73 11.25 4.14
C GLY A 84 15.40 9.88 4.06
N VAL A 85 16.69 9.85 3.72
CA VAL A 85 17.50 8.62 3.63
C VAL A 85 17.67 7.98 5.00
N GLY A 86 17.92 8.77 6.05
CA GLY A 86 18.02 8.27 7.42
C GLY A 86 16.73 7.62 7.90
N THR A 87 15.59 8.25 7.64
CA THR A 87 14.26 7.69 7.95
C THR A 87 14.00 6.41 7.17
N LEU A 88 14.34 6.40 5.87
CA LEU A 88 14.20 5.22 5.02
C LEU A 88 15.01 4.03 5.57
N ALA A 89 16.28 4.26 5.92
CA ALA A 89 17.16 3.25 6.47
C ALA A 89 16.66 2.73 7.83
N LEU A 90 16.24 3.61 8.74
CA LEU A 90 15.72 3.23 10.05
C LEU A 90 14.46 2.37 9.94
N VAL A 91 13.50 2.79 9.09
CA VAL A 91 12.25 2.04 8.89
C VAL A 91 12.51 0.69 8.21
N GLU A 92 13.44 0.64 7.24
CA GLU A 92 13.82 -0.61 6.57
C GLU A 92 14.51 -1.59 7.54
N LEU A 93 15.45 -1.10 8.35
CA LEU A 93 16.11 -1.90 9.39
C LEU A 93 15.11 -2.43 10.40
N TYR A 94 14.21 -1.57 10.90
CA TYR A 94 13.17 -2.00 11.83
C TYR A 94 12.25 -3.07 11.22
N PHE A 95 11.81 -2.85 9.98
CA PHE A 95 10.95 -3.79 9.26
C PHE A 95 11.60 -5.17 9.12
N ARG A 96 12.86 -5.21 8.67
CA ARG A 96 13.57 -6.47 8.44
C ARG A 96 13.97 -7.18 9.72
N LEU A 97 14.53 -6.44 10.69
CA LEU A 97 15.13 -7.04 11.87
C LEU A 97 14.09 -7.41 12.94
N PHE A 98 13.03 -6.62 13.08
CA PHE A 98 12.06 -6.80 14.16
C PHE A 98 10.69 -7.21 13.67
N PHE A 99 10.15 -6.53 12.67
CA PHE A 99 8.75 -6.73 12.30
C PHE A 99 8.52 -8.06 11.56
N ILE A 100 9.33 -8.35 10.53
CA ILE A 100 9.25 -9.60 9.77
C ILE A 100 9.47 -10.83 10.68
N LYS A 101 10.42 -10.77 11.61
CA LYS A 101 10.73 -11.89 12.51
C LYS A 101 9.60 -12.27 13.47
N LYS A 102 8.64 -11.37 13.71
CA LYS A 102 7.46 -11.62 14.56
C LYS A 102 6.32 -12.30 13.81
N LEU A 103 6.40 -12.39 12.49
CA LEU A 103 5.38 -13.04 11.65
C LEU A 103 5.67 -14.54 11.53
N GLU A 104 4.61 -15.32 11.36
CA GLU A 104 4.71 -16.76 11.12
C GLU A 104 5.26 -17.03 9.71
N VAL A 105 6.23 -17.94 9.60
CA VAL A 105 7.01 -18.17 8.38
C VAL A 105 6.58 -19.45 7.68
N ILE A 106 6.27 -19.35 6.39
CA ILE A 106 6.08 -20.45 5.46
C ILE A 106 7.34 -20.56 4.60
N LYS A 107 8.10 -21.64 4.78
CA LYS A 107 9.27 -21.96 3.94
C LYS A 107 8.81 -22.41 2.55
N GLU A 108 9.56 -22.05 1.51
CA GLU A 108 9.34 -22.47 0.11
C GLU A 108 7.94 -22.13 -0.44
N PHE A 109 7.46 -20.93 -0.17
CA PHE A 109 6.15 -20.49 -0.63
C PHE A 109 6.07 -20.45 -2.18
N LYS A 110 5.19 -21.27 -2.76
CA LYS A 110 4.92 -21.27 -4.21
C LYS A 110 4.02 -20.09 -4.59
N ARG A 111 4.53 -19.24 -5.48
CA ARG A 111 3.86 -18.03 -6.00
C ARG A 111 2.77 -18.38 -7.02
N GLU A 112 1.69 -19.02 -6.59
CA GLU A 112 0.72 -19.63 -7.52
C GLU A 112 -0.29 -18.64 -8.13
N ARG A 113 -0.54 -17.46 -7.52
CA ARG A 113 -1.55 -16.52 -8.04
C ARG A 113 -1.12 -15.06 -7.92
N LYS A 114 -0.70 -14.47 -9.04
CA LYS A 114 -0.49 -13.02 -9.19
C LYS A 114 -1.76 -12.39 -9.76
N THR A 115 -2.49 -11.64 -8.96
CA THR A 115 -3.64 -10.85 -9.44
C THR A 115 -3.17 -9.48 -9.91
N SER A 116 -3.69 -9.01 -11.05
CA SER A 116 -3.44 -7.65 -11.53
C SER A 116 -4.23 -6.65 -10.69
N ASN A 117 -3.63 -5.50 -10.34
CA ASN A 117 -4.27 -4.46 -9.51
C ASN A 117 -5.68 -4.09 -10.03
N LEU A 118 -5.86 -3.92 -11.33
CA LEU A 118 -7.15 -3.60 -11.93
C LEU A 118 -8.18 -4.73 -11.71
N LYS A 119 -7.77 -5.99 -11.89
CA LYS A 119 -8.62 -7.16 -11.67
C LYS A 119 -9.03 -7.26 -10.20
N THR A 120 -8.10 -7.00 -9.27
CA THR A 120 -8.42 -6.99 -7.84
C THR A 120 -9.43 -5.91 -7.50
N ILE A 121 -9.23 -4.67 -7.99
CA ILE A 121 -10.16 -3.57 -7.74
C ILE A 121 -11.55 -3.96 -8.26
N ILE A 122 -11.69 -4.39 -9.52
CA ILE A 122 -12.97 -4.83 -10.10
C ILE A 122 -13.61 -5.97 -9.29
N SER A 123 -12.82 -6.96 -8.87
CA SER A 123 -13.31 -8.14 -8.13
C SER A 123 -13.77 -7.83 -6.70
N SER A 124 -13.31 -6.72 -6.11
CA SER A 124 -13.68 -6.33 -4.75
C SER A 124 -15.17 -6.01 -4.61
N LYS A 125 -15.85 -5.65 -5.71
CA LYS A 125 -17.23 -5.14 -5.75
C LYS A 125 -17.49 -3.93 -4.82
N GLU A 126 -16.45 -3.31 -4.27
CA GLU A 126 -16.54 -2.16 -3.38
C GLU A 126 -16.64 -0.86 -4.17
N ARG A 127 -17.80 -0.66 -4.80
CA ARG A 127 -18.04 0.45 -5.72
C ARG A 127 -17.82 1.82 -5.05
N GLU A 128 -18.40 2.03 -3.88
CA GLU A 128 -18.28 3.28 -3.11
C GLU A 128 -16.83 3.61 -2.75
N LYS A 129 -16.09 2.62 -2.22
CA LYS A 129 -14.68 2.79 -1.86
C LYS A 129 -13.81 3.05 -3.08
N THR A 130 -14.17 2.50 -4.24
CA THR A 130 -13.44 2.74 -5.50
C THR A 130 -13.64 4.16 -6.00
N VAL A 131 -14.86 4.71 -5.92
CA VAL A 131 -15.13 6.13 -6.22
C VAL A 131 -14.39 7.03 -5.25
N MET A 132 -14.47 6.74 -3.95
CA MET A 132 -13.78 7.51 -2.92
C MET A 132 -12.27 7.57 -3.16
N LYS A 133 -11.65 6.45 -3.55
CA LYS A 133 -10.24 6.40 -3.95
C LYS A 133 -9.96 7.24 -5.19
N ALA A 134 -10.80 7.16 -6.23
CA ALA A 134 -10.64 7.97 -7.44
C ALA A 134 -10.66 9.47 -7.11
N CYS A 135 -11.64 9.92 -6.33
CA CYS A 135 -11.73 11.31 -5.87
C CYS A 135 -10.50 11.70 -5.04
N ALA A 136 -10.07 10.84 -4.11
CA ALA A 136 -8.88 11.09 -3.29
C ALA A 136 -7.60 11.25 -4.13
N TYR A 137 -7.42 10.44 -5.19
CA TYR A 137 -6.27 10.54 -6.08
C TYR A 137 -6.30 11.80 -6.96
N ILE A 138 -7.49 12.23 -7.40
CA ILE A 138 -7.65 13.51 -8.12
C ILE A 138 -7.27 14.68 -7.20
N LEU A 139 -7.85 14.70 -5.98
CA LEU A 139 -7.53 15.70 -4.97
C LEU A 139 -6.04 15.70 -4.64
N LEU A 140 -5.44 14.54 -4.41
CA LEU A 140 -4.01 14.41 -4.13
C LEU A 140 -3.15 14.98 -5.27
N SER A 141 -3.52 14.73 -6.53
CA SER A 141 -2.79 15.29 -7.68
C SER A 141 -2.78 16.82 -7.68
N VAL A 142 -3.92 17.44 -7.36
CA VAL A 142 -4.05 18.90 -7.27
C VAL A 142 -3.28 19.44 -6.06
N LEU A 143 -3.43 18.78 -4.90
CA LEU A 143 -2.77 19.18 -3.65
C LEU A 143 -1.24 19.17 -3.78
N ILE A 144 -0.65 18.16 -4.45
CA ILE A 144 0.80 18.09 -4.64
C ILE A 144 1.31 19.29 -5.45
N VAL A 145 0.60 19.70 -6.50
CA VAL A 145 0.97 20.87 -7.32
C VAL A 145 0.83 22.16 -6.53
N LEU A 146 -0.29 22.34 -5.83
CA LEU A 146 -0.50 23.51 -4.96
C LEU A 146 0.57 23.61 -3.87
N ASN A 147 0.90 22.48 -3.25
CA ASN A 147 1.95 22.39 -2.24
C ASN A 147 3.31 22.82 -2.81
N ALA A 148 3.65 22.39 -4.02
CA ALA A 148 4.90 22.76 -4.68
C ALA A 148 5.00 24.26 -5.01
N ILE A 149 3.89 24.87 -5.43
CA ILE A 149 3.81 26.32 -5.69
C ILE A 149 3.92 27.09 -4.37
N GLN A 150 3.15 26.70 -3.34
CA GLN A 150 3.12 27.39 -2.05
C GLN A 150 4.47 27.35 -1.33
N GLN A 151 5.16 26.21 -1.39
CA GLN A 151 6.46 26.02 -0.74
C GLN A 151 7.64 26.47 -1.62
N ASN A 152 7.39 27.09 -2.78
CA ASN A 152 8.43 27.55 -3.72
C ASN A 152 9.52 26.51 -3.94
N PHE A 153 9.12 25.29 -4.29
CA PHE A 153 10.05 24.17 -4.36
C PHE A 153 11.23 24.43 -5.30
N ASN A 154 12.41 24.06 -4.81
CA ASN A 154 13.60 23.92 -5.64
C ASN A 154 13.34 22.88 -6.75
N THR A 155 14.07 22.99 -7.86
CA THR A 155 13.93 22.19 -9.08
C THR A 155 13.80 20.69 -8.81
N LEU A 156 14.55 20.14 -7.86
CA LEU A 156 14.47 18.72 -7.50
C LEU A 156 13.10 18.33 -6.88
N PHE A 157 12.63 19.09 -5.89
CA PHE A 157 11.33 18.82 -5.25
C PHE A 157 10.16 19.12 -6.18
N LEU A 158 10.33 20.08 -7.09
CA LEU A 158 9.37 20.33 -8.17
C LEU A 158 9.24 19.09 -9.08
N ILE A 159 10.35 18.53 -9.55
CA ILE A 159 10.35 17.30 -10.38
C ILE A 159 9.69 16.14 -9.63
N LEU A 160 10.06 15.91 -8.36
CA LEU A 160 9.45 14.87 -7.52
C LEU A 160 7.95 15.07 -7.35
N SER A 161 7.50 16.31 -7.18
CA SER A 161 6.08 16.66 -7.05
C SER A 161 5.32 16.42 -8.35
N VAL A 162 5.88 16.81 -9.50
CA VAL A 162 5.28 16.54 -10.81
C VAL A 162 5.14 15.03 -11.05
N LEU A 163 6.19 14.24 -10.75
CA LEU A 163 6.14 12.78 -10.86
C LEU A 163 5.07 12.19 -9.91
N GLY A 164 4.99 12.68 -8.68
CA GLY A 164 3.97 12.27 -7.70
C GLY A 164 2.55 12.59 -8.17
N ALA A 165 2.34 13.79 -8.72
CA ALA A 165 1.06 14.23 -9.27
C ALA A 165 0.64 13.37 -10.47
N MET A 166 1.56 13.13 -11.43
CA MET A 166 1.31 12.25 -12.59
C MET A 166 0.92 10.84 -12.15
N TYR A 167 1.63 10.27 -11.18
CA TYR A 167 1.32 8.95 -10.64
C TYR A 167 -0.06 8.91 -9.95
N SER A 168 -0.38 9.94 -9.15
CA SER A 168 -1.69 10.06 -8.51
C SER A 168 -2.81 10.13 -9.56
N PHE A 169 -2.63 10.94 -10.59
CA PHE A 169 -3.59 11.08 -11.67
C PHE A 169 -3.78 9.77 -12.45
N TYR A 170 -2.70 9.06 -12.77
CA TYR A 170 -2.76 7.71 -13.35
C TYR A 170 -3.58 6.75 -12.48
N MET A 171 -3.36 6.75 -11.17
CA MET A 171 -4.12 5.92 -10.23
C MET A 171 -5.61 6.31 -10.19
N ALA A 172 -5.95 7.59 -10.33
CA ALA A 172 -7.33 8.02 -10.47
C ALA A 172 -7.99 7.41 -11.72
N ILE A 173 -7.33 7.48 -12.89
CA ILE A 173 -7.83 6.90 -14.14
C ILE A 173 -8.08 5.39 -13.99
N VAL A 174 -7.14 4.66 -13.38
CA VAL A 174 -7.29 3.21 -13.14
C VAL A 174 -8.52 2.92 -12.27
N ASN A 175 -8.77 3.71 -11.22
CA ASN A 175 -9.94 3.52 -10.35
C ASN A 175 -11.24 3.89 -11.08
N ILE A 176 -11.25 4.92 -11.93
CA ILE A 176 -12.41 5.28 -12.76
C ILE A 176 -12.75 4.16 -13.74
N ILE A 177 -11.74 3.62 -14.46
CA ILE A 177 -11.94 2.49 -15.38
C ILE A 177 -12.44 1.26 -14.63
N ALA A 178 -11.89 0.99 -13.44
CA ALA A 178 -12.33 -0.12 -12.60
C ALA A 178 -13.80 0.04 -12.20
N PHE A 179 -14.19 1.23 -11.76
CA PHE A 179 -15.57 1.56 -11.41
C PHE A 179 -16.53 1.33 -12.59
N SER A 180 -16.18 1.77 -13.80
CA SER A 180 -17.02 1.56 -14.99
C SER A 180 -17.16 0.08 -15.37
N LYS A 181 -16.15 -0.74 -15.09
CA LYS A 181 -16.16 -2.19 -15.35
C LYS A 181 -16.79 -3.03 -14.24
N MET A 182 -17.07 -2.43 -13.07
CA MET A 182 -17.84 -3.10 -12.02
C MET A 182 -19.30 -3.21 -12.44
N LYS A 183 -19.79 -4.44 -12.62
CA LYS A 183 -21.23 -4.68 -12.83
C LYS A 183 -22.01 -4.08 -11.66
N LYS A 184 -23.07 -3.32 -11.97
CA LYS A 184 -24.08 -2.90 -10.98
C LYS A 184 -24.68 -4.20 -10.43
N VAL A 185 -24.46 -4.47 -9.14
CA VAL A 185 -25.20 -5.51 -8.42
C VAL A 185 -26.62 -5.00 -8.23
#